data_AF-A0A8T5T0X3-F1
#
_entry.id   AF-A0A8T5T0X3-F1
#
_cell.length_a   1.000
_cell.length_b   1.000
_cell.length_c   1.000
_cell.angle_alpha   90.00
_cell.angle_beta   90.00
_cell.angle_gamma   90.00
#
_symmetry.space_group_name_H-M   'P 1'
#
loop_
_entity.id
_entity.type
_entity.pdbx_description
1 polymer ?
#
loop_
_entity_poly.entity_id
_entity_poly.type
_entity_poly.pdbx_seq_one_letter_code
_entity_poly.pdbx_strand_id
1 'polypeptide(L)'
;MSVNEIKQAEALTSSGIALVVTQLFRMIFGGYLIGLDQFHYNDVESALSVLVIYVIIGIFTALFLMGKRKSGLVGLIALSAFLIVMQSIYIVMFFSQTTIDPSWHDPVANWWASVLYYVFSTLTIVYAIKIRKGT
;
A
#
# COMPACT_ATOMS: atom_id res chain seq x y z
N MET A 1 10.19 28.98 -25.63
CA MET A 1 9.63 28.38 -24.41
C MET A 1 9.81 29.37 -23.28
N SER A 2 8.71 29.84 -22.70
CA SER A 2 8.78 30.82 -21.63
C SER A 2 9.12 30.12 -20.30
N VAL A 3 9.91 30.78 -19.44
CA VAL A 3 10.25 30.28 -18.09
C VAL A 3 9.00 29.99 -17.24
N ASN A 4 7.85 30.57 -17.59
CA ASN A 4 6.56 30.32 -16.93
C ASN A 4 5.91 28.99 -17.37
N GLU A 5 6.21 28.47 -18.56
CA GLU A 5 5.78 27.14 -19.00
C GLU A 5 6.55 26.03 -18.26
N ILE A 6 7.80 26.31 -17.88
CA ILE A 6 8.65 25.41 -17.08
C ILE A 6 8.20 25.38 -15.61
N LYS A 7 7.69 26.50 -15.06
CA LYS A 7 7.15 26.55 -13.69
C LYS A 7 5.81 25.83 -13.51
N GLN A 8 5.08 25.59 -14.61
CA GLN A 8 3.91 24.71 -14.64
C GLN A 8 4.28 23.22 -14.76
N ALA A 9 5.58 22.88 -14.66
CA ALA A 9 6.01 21.53 -14.27
C ALA A 9 5.58 21.25 -12.80
N GLU A 10 4.28 21.05 -12.66
CA GLU A 10 3.67 20.07 -11.78
C GLU A 10 4.02 20.17 -10.28
N ALA A 11 3.69 21.30 -9.65
CA ALA A 11 3.48 21.28 -8.20
C ALA A 11 2.45 20.19 -7.85
N LEU A 12 2.80 19.24 -6.96
CA LEU A 12 1.86 18.24 -6.49
C LEU A 12 0.66 18.93 -5.86
N THR A 13 -0.54 18.55 -6.28
CA THR A 13 -1.78 18.98 -5.60
C THR A 13 -1.75 18.48 -4.16
N SER A 14 -2.49 19.11 -3.25
CA SER A 14 -2.59 18.63 -1.85
C SER A 14 -3.01 17.16 -1.75
N SER A 15 -3.83 16.68 -2.71
CA SER A 15 -4.21 15.26 -2.79
C SER A 15 -3.06 14.38 -3.26
N GLY A 16 -2.22 14.87 -4.17
CA GLY A 16 -0.96 14.23 -4.55
C GLY A 16 0.01 14.12 -3.39
N ILE A 17 0.18 15.19 -2.61
CA ILE A 17 1.04 15.18 -1.41
C ILE A 17 0.50 14.15 -0.42
N ALA A 18 -0.80 14.15 -0.14
CA ALA A 18 -1.43 13.18 0.75
C ALA A 18 -1.24 11.74 0.27
N LEU A 19 -1.35 11.49 -1.05
CA LEU A 19 -1.09 10.16 -1.63
C LEU A 19 0.35 9.72 -1.39
N VAL A 20 1.34 10.58 -1.65
CA VAL A 20 2.76 10.26 -1.46
C VAL A 20 3.08 10.02 0.00
N VAL A 21 2.60 10.88 0.90
CA VAL A 21 2.76 10.70 2.35
C VAL A 21 2.15 9.37 2.80
N THR A 22 0.96 9.04 2.30
CA THR A 22 0.32 7.74 2.55
C THR A 22 1.23 6.59 2.10
N GLN A 23 1.85 6.66 0.92
CA GLN A 23 2.76 5.62 0.44
C GLN A 23 4.05 5.53 1.26
N LEU A 24 4.61 6.66 1.70
CA LEU A 24 5.82 6.68 2.54
C LEU A 24 5.58 5.99 3.89
N PHE A 25 4.51 6.37 4.61
CA PHE A 25 4.14 5.70 5.86
C PHE A 25 3.84 4.22 5.65
N ARG A 26 3.14 3.90 4.57
CA ARG A 26 2.85 2.53 4.17
C ARG A 26 4.13 1.71 3.96
N MET A 27 5.14 2.24 3.28
CA MET A 27 6.42 1.54 3.06
C MET A 27 7.22 1.35 4.36
N ILE A 28 7.24 2.35 5.25
CA ILE A 28 7.88 2.22 6.58
C ILE A 28 7.20 1.10 7.38
N PHE A 29 5.87 1.10 7.39
CA PHE A 29 5.08 0.05 8.03
C PHE A 29 5.32 -1.32 7.39
N GLY A 30 5.49 -1.39 6.07
CA GLY A 30 5.90 -2.61 5.39
C GLY A 30 7.25 -3.14 5.84
N GLY A 31 8.24 -2.26 6.02
CA GLY A 31 9.54 -2.62 6.59
C GLY A 31 9.44 -3.21 7.99
N TYR A 32 8.54 -2.67 8.83
CA TYR A 32 8.25 -3.24 10.14
C TYR A 32 7.71 -4.66 10.04
N LEU A 33 6.74 -4.92 9.14
CA LEU A 33 6.15 -6.25 8.98
C LEU A 33 7.15 -7.29 8.48
N ILE A 34 8.04 -6.91 7.55
CA ILE A 34 9.13 -7.79 7.10
C ILE A 34 10.01 -8.19 8.29
N GLY A 35 10.36 -7.23 9.16
CA GLY A 35 11.13 -7.51 10.37
C GLY A 35 10.37 -8.40 11.36
N LEU A 36 9.06 -8.18 11.52
CA LEU A 36 8.22 -9.01 12.39
C LEU A 36 8.20 -10.46 11.88
N ASP A 37 7.96 -10.66 10.59
CA ASP A 37 7.94 -11.99 9.96
C ASP A 37 9.29 -12.69 10.10
N GLN A 38 10.39 -11.97 9.83
CA GLN A 38 11.72 -12.55 9.86
C GLN A 38 12.23 -12.85 11.28
N PHE A 39 12.00 -11.97 12.25
CA PHE A 39 12.63 -12.06 13.57
C PHE A 39 11.70 -12.60 14.67
N HIS A 40 10.39 -12.43 14.54
CA HIS A 40 9.43 -12.94 15.53
C HIS A 40 8.81 -14.28 15.08
N TYR A 41 8.38 -14.37 13.82
CA TYR A 41 7.74 -15.57 13.29
C TYR A 41 8.72 -16.54 12.61
N ASN A 42 9.95 -16.10 12.32
CA ASN A 42 10.95 -16.86 11.55
C ASN A 42 10.39 -17.36 10.20
N ASP A 43 9.53 -16.55 9.59
CA ASP A 43 8.85 -16.84 8.32
C ASP A 43 9.44 -15.99 7.19
N VAL A 44 10.45 -16.54 6.53
CA VAL A 44 11.14 -15.87 5.41
C VAL A 44 10.25 -15.76 4.18
N GLU A 45 9.33 -16.70 3.96
CA GLU A 45 8.46 -16.71 2.78
C GLU A 45 7.42 -15.60 2.87
N SER A 46 6.80 -15.42 4.05
CA SER A 46 5.94 -14.27 4.33
C SER A 46 6.71 -12.96 4.20
N ALA A 47 7.89 -12.85 4.82
CA ALA A 47 8.72 -11.64 4.75
C ALA A 47 9.05 -11.22 3.31
N LEU A 48 9.40 -12.18 2.44
CA LEU A 48 9.67 -11.94 1.02
C LEU A 48 8.41 -11.52 0.26
N SER A 49 7.27 -12.15 0.55
CA SER A 49 5.98 -11.80 -0.07
C SER A 49 5.59 -10.36 0.27
N VAL A 50 5.74 -9.97 1.53
CA VAL A 50 5.53 -8.60 2.02
C VAL A 50 6.49 -7.64 1.32
N LEU A 51 7.78 -7.95 1.24
CA LEU A 51 8.78 -7.14 0.54
C LEU A 51 8.39 -6.88 -0.93
N VAL A 52 8.01 -7.92 -1.67
CA VAL A 52 7.60 -7.80 -3.08
C VAL A 52 6.43 -6.83 -3.24
N ILE A 53 5.41 -6.94 -2.37
CA ILE A 53 4.25 -6.03 -2.40
C ILE A 53 4.70 -4.57 -2.24
N TYR A 54 5.55 -4.28 -1.25
CA TYR A 54 6.00 -2.91 -0.98
C TYR A 54 6.95 -2.37 -2.05
N VAL A 55 7.76 -3.21 -2.69
CA VAL A 55 8.55 -2.83 -3.87
C VAL A 55 7.65 -2.41 -5.02
N ILE A 56 6.58 -3.16 -5.30
CA ILE A 56 5.62 -2.83 -6.37
C ILE A 56 4.89 -1.51 -6.06
N ILE A 57 4.50 -1.28 -4.79
CA ILE A 57 3.96 0.02 -4.34
C ILE A 57 4.96 1.14 -4.62
N GLY A 58 6.23 0.95 -4.25
CA GLY A 58 7.30 1.90 -4.51
C GLY A 58 7.46 2.23 -6.00
N ILE A 59 7.42 1.20 -6.87
CA ILE A 59 7.49 1.38 -8.32
C ILE A 59 6.33 2.23 -8.84
N PHE A 60 5.08 1.91 -8.46
CA PHE A 60 3.93 2.70 -8.93
C PHE A 60 3.93 4.13 -8.38
N THR A 61 4.43 4.32 -7.16
CA THR A 61 4.63 5.65 -6.56
C THR A 61 5.68 6.44 -7.33
N ALA A 62 6.81 5.82 -7.66
CA ALA A 62 7.86 6.44 -8.48
C ALA A 62 7.35 6.79 -9.88
N LEU A 63 6.60 5.90 -10.53
CA LEU A 63 5.97 6.19 -11.83
C LEU A 63 5.03 7.39 -11.75
N PHE A 64 4.25 7.51 -10.66
CA PHE A 64 3.40 8.68 -10.42
C PHE A 64 4.23 9.97 -10.30
N LEU A 65 5.32 9.93 -9.52
CA LEU A 65 6.21 11.08 -9.30
C LEU A 65 7.01 11.48 -10.55
N MET A 66 7.35 10.53 -11.42
CA MET A 66 8.08 10.76 -12.67
C MET A 66 7.21 11.29 -13.82
N GLY A 67 5.99 11.76 -13.53
CA GLY A 67 5.06 12.29 -14.53
C GLY A 67 4.27 11.23 -15.31
N LYS A 68 4.53 9.92 -15.11
CA LYS A 68 3.70 8.83 -15.65
C LYS A 68 2.45 8.59 -14.79
N ARG A 69 1.74 9.69 -14.51
CA ARG A 69 0.64 9.77 -13.52
C ARG A 69 -0.46 8.74 -13.76
N LYS A 70 -0.93 8.60 -15.00
CA LYS A 70 -2.01 7.65 -15.32
C LYS A 70 -1.64 6.21 -14.95
N SER A 71 -0.47 5.74 -15.38
CA SER A 71 0.01 4.38 -15.11
C SER A 71 0.29 4.17 -13.62
N GLY A 72 0.95 5.12 -12.96
CA GLY A 72 1.23 5.05 -11.52
C GLY A 72 -0.07 4.99 -10.69
N LEU A 73 -1.03 5.87 -10.97
CA LEU A 73 -2.32 5.91 -10.25
C LEU A 73 -3.14 4.64 -10.48
N VAL A 74 -3.23 4.15 -11.72
CA VAL A 74 -3.95 2.91 -12.02
C VAL A 74 -3.33 1.73 -11.28
N GLY A 75 -1.99 1.62 -11.29
CA GLY A 75 -1.28 0.59 -10.55
C GLY A 75 -1.53 0.65 -9.04
N LEU A 76 -1.45 1.84 -8.44
CA LEU A 76 -1.72 2.03 -7.00
C LEU A 76 -3.16 1.68 -6.62
N ILE A 77 -4.14 2.02 -7.46
CA ILE A 77 -5.55 1.68 -7.24
C ILE A 77 -5.74 0.17 -7.34
N ALA A 78 -5.27 -0.45 -8.41
CA ALA A 78 -5.43 -1.89 -8.64
C ALA A 78 -4.78 -2.71 -7.53
N LEU A 79 -3.54 -2.37 -7.15
CA LEU A 79 -2.83 -3.07 -6.09
C LEU A 79 -3.50 -2.86 -4.72
N SER A 80 -3.96 -1.64 -4.41
CA SER A 80 -4.66 -1.40 -3.13
C SER A 80 -6.00 -2.13 -3.06
N ALA A 81 -6.74 -2.22 -4.17
CA ALA A 81 -7.97 -3.00 -4.23
C ALA A 81 -7.69 -4.49 -4.03
N PHE A 82 -6.67 -5.03 -4.70
CA PHE A 82 -6.22 -6.41 -4.51
C PHE A 82 -5.86 -6.70 -3.04
N LEU A 83 -5.08 -5.82 -2.41
CA LEU A 83 -4.67 -6.00 -1.01
C LEU A 83 -5.85 -5.97 -0.04
N ILE A 84 -6.85 -5.11 -0.27
CA ILE A 84 -8.09 -5.11 0.53
C ILE A 84 -8.81 -6.46 0.40
N VAL A 85 -8.95 -6.98 -0.83
CA VAL A 85 -9.61 -8.26 -1.07
C VAL A 85 -8.85 -9.40 -0.40
N MET A 86 -7.52 -9.48 -0.58
CA MET A 86 -6.71 -10.53 0.02
C MET A 86 -6.74 -10.48 1.55
N GLN A 87 -6.63 -9.29 2.15
CA GLN A 87 -6.74 -9.13 3.60
C GLN A 87 -8.12 -9.54 4.11
N SER A 88 -9.18 -9.23 3.36
CA SER A 88 -10.56 -9.61 3.71
C SER A 88 -10.72 -11.13 3.68
N ILE A 89 -10.21 -11.79 2.63
CA ILE A 89 -10.22 -13.24 2.51
C ILE A 89 -9.47 -13.87 3.69
N TYR A 90 -8.26 -13.39 3.99
CA TYR A 90 -7.46 -13.90 5.10
C TYR A 90 -8.19 -13.78 6.45
N ILE A 91 -8.80 -12.63 6.75
CA ILE A 91 -9.57 -12.45 8.01
C ILE A 91 -10.78 -13.38 8.07
N VAL A 92 -11.56 -13.48 6.99
CA VAL A 92 -12.72 -14.38 6.93
C VAL A 92 -12.29 -15.83 7.11
N MET A 93 -11.22 -16.25 6.42
CA MET A 93 -10.69 -17.59 6.55
C MET A 93 -10.24 -17.88 7.98
N PHE A 94 -9.46 -16.98 8.60
CA PHE A 94 -9.00 -17.13 9.98
C PHE A 94 -10.16 -17.33 10.96
N PHE A 95 -11.21 -16.49 10.89
CA PHE A 95 -12.37 -16.63 11.79
C PHE A 95 -13.28 -17.82 11.46
N SER A 96 -13.22 -18.34 10.23
CA SER A 96 -14.00 -19.51 9.82
C SER A 96 -13.36 -20.85 10.21
N GLN A 97 -12.08 -20.86 10.61
CA GLN A 97 -11.39 -22.06 11.01
C GLN A 97 -11.96 -22.60 12.33
N THR A 98 -12.36 -23.88 12.32
CA THR A 98 -12.83 -24.59 13.52
C THR A 98 -11.69 -25.11 14.40
N THR A 99 -10.47 -25.11 13.88
CA THR A 99 -9.24 -25.53 14.57
C THR A 99 -8.17 -24.48 14.29
N ILE A 100 -7.54 -23.97 15.36
CA ILE A 100 -6.50 -22.95 15.27
C ILE A 100 -5.28 -23.56 14.56
N ASP A 101 -4.97 -23.08 13.36
CA ASP A 101 -3.72 -23.40 12.68
C ASP A 101 -2.62 -22.43 13.16
N PRO A 102 -1.63 -22.90 13.93
CA PRO A 102 -0.59 -22.04 14.49
C PRO A 102 0.38 -21.49 13.44
N SER A 103 0.31 -21.95 12.18
CA SER A 103 1.08 -21.37 11.08
C SER A 103 0.53 -20.02 10.60
N TRP A 104 -0.72 -19.68 10.95
CA TRP A 104 -1.30 -18.39 10.59
C TRP A 104 -0.88 -17.33 11.60
N HIS A 105 -0.42 -16.18 11.10
CA HIS A 105 -0.30 -15.00 11.96
C HIS A 105 -1.67 -14.71 12.58
N ASP A 106 -1.73 -14.39 13.87
CA ASP A 106 -3.00 -14.10 14.54
C ASP A 106 -3.43 -12.65 14.22
N PRO A 107 -4.51 -12.42 13.43
CA PRO A 107 -4.99 -11.09 13.10
C PRO A 107 -5.66 -10.39 14.27
N VAL A 108 -6.03 -11.09 15.35
CA VAL A 108 -6.59 -10.51 16.58
C VAL A 108 -5.46 -9.97 17.44
N ALA A 109 -4.39 -10.74 17.62
CA ALA A 109 -3.18 -10.26 18.31
C ALA A 109 -2.55 -9.08 17.57
N ASN A 110 -2.56 -9.10 16.23
CA ASN A 110 -2.03 -8.06 15.35
C ASN A 110 -3.14 -7.20 14.70
N TRP A 111 -4.24 -6.95 15.42
CA TRP A 111 -5.41 -6.23 14.88
C TRP A 111 -5.05 -4.85 14.32
N TRP A 112 -4.12 -4.15 14.98
CA TRP A 112 -3.69 -2.82 14.59
C TRP A 112 -2.99 -2.83 13.22
N ALA A 113 -2.23 -3.88 12.90
CA ALA A 113 -1.59 -4.05 11.61
C ALA A 113 -2.64 -4.23 10.50
N SER A 114 -3.65 -5.07 10.75
CA SER A 114 -4.79 -5.25 9.84
C SER A 114 -5.55 -3.94 9.61
N VAL A 115 -5.78 -3.14 10.65
CA VAL A 115 -6.41 -1.81 10.52
C VAL A 115 -5.58 -0.88 9.65
N LEU A 116 -4.27 -0.79 9.88
CA LEU A 116 -3.38 0.05 9.07
C LEU A 116 -3.36 -0.38 7.60
N TYR A 117 -3.42 -1.68 7.31
CA TYR A 117 -3.56 -2.19 5.94
C TYR A 117 -4.79 -1.62 5.23
N TYR A 118 -5.96 -1.67 5.87
CA TYR A 118 -7.19 -1.13 5.30
C TYR A 118 -7.16 0.39 5.18
N VAL A 119 -6.67 1.09 6.22
CA VAL A 119 -6.56 2.55 6.22
C VAL A 119 -5.67 3.02 5.07
N PHE A 120 -4.45 2.50 4.96
CA PHE A 120 -3.53 2.92 3.89
C PHE A 120 -4.04 2.53 2.50
N SER A 121 -4.63 1.34 2.34
CA SER A 121 -5.18 0.93 1.03
C SER A 121 -6.36 1.80 0.62
N THR A 122 -7.25 2.13 1.55
CA THR A 122 -8.42 2.98 1.29
C THR A 122 -8.00 4.41 0.99
N LEU A 123 -7.10 5.00 1.79
CA LEU A 123 -6.55 6.33 1.53
C LEU A 123 -5.85 6.40 0.17
N THR A 124 -5.09 5.36 -0.19
CA THR A 124 -4.47 5.25 -1.52
C THR A 124 -5.53 5.36 -2.62
N ILE A 125 -6.59 4.57 -2.53
CA ILE A 125 -7.67 4.55 -3.53
C ILE A 125 -8.36 5.92 -3.59
N VAL A 126 -8.74 6.49 -2.44
CA VAL A 126 -9.44 7.78 -2.35
C VAL A 126 -8.62 8.89 -2.98
N TYR A 127 -7.35 9.05 -2.59
CA TYR A 127 -6.51 10.11 -3.14
C TYR A 127 -6.15 9.86 -4.60
N ALA A 128 -5.88 8.61 -4.99
CA ALA A 128 -5.57 8.29 -6.38
C ALA A 128 -6.75 8.55 -7.32
N ILE A 129 -7.99 8.20 -6.92
CA ILE A 129 -9.20 8.52 -7.69
C ILE A 129 -9.44 10.02 -7.74
N LYS A 130 -9.25 10.74 -6.61
CA LYS A 130 -9.41 12.20 -6.57
C LYS A 130 -8.44 12.91 -7.51
N ILE A 131 -7.18 12.50 -7.53
CA ILE A 131 -6.18 13.02 -8.47
C ILE A 131 -6.60 12.68 -9.90
N ARG A 132 -6.96 11.42 -10.18
CA ARG A 132 -7.33 10.97 -11.54
C ARG A 132 -8.55 11.71 -12.11
N LYS A 133 -9.52 12.11 -11.28
CA LYS A 133 -10.69 12.92 -11.70
C LYS A 133 -10.33 14.39 -11.93
N GLY A 134 -9.29 14.89 -11.28
CA GLY A 134 -8.81 16.27 -11.40
C GLY A 134 -7.72 16.48 -12.45
N THR A 135 -7.28 15.41 -13.12
CA THR A 135 -6.31 15.40 -14.24
C THR A 135 -6.98 14.97 -15.53
#